data_AF-A0A315B5W3-F1
#
_entry.id   AF-A0A315B5W3-F1
#
_cell.length_a   1.000
_cell.length_b   1.000
_cell.length_c   1.000
_cell.angle_alpha   90.00
_cell.angle_beta   90.00
_cell.angle_gamma   90.00
#
_symmetry.space_group_name_H-M   'P 1'
#
loop_
_entity.id
_entity.type
_entity.pdbx_description
1 polymer ?
#
loop_
_entity_poly.entity_id
_entity_poly.type
_entity_poly.pdbx_seq_one_letter_code
_entity_poly.pdbx_strand_id
1 'polypeptide(L)'
;MADCLQLSWAEHVMPNQVNSGIDLQSLQSDRQCESPGVATVKTLDMTNSWRVLGFSLIETLFVLLVLAILCGTAVSSFQSLQVRAQVQAASQALLSDVLSARTEALRRERRVTLCAAALDSGARATPPTACAASGGASAWHQGWLVFEDVNSNGLWDHGEALLQQRARLHASVSATGNATVARYVSFGPSGRSLTLNGAFQAGTITLCARGASGEEAWLLVVNAVGRSRLDKGQMALCP
;
A
#
# COMPACT_ATOMS: atom_id res chain seq x y z
N MET A 1 23.87 -39.99 34.20
CA MET A 1 25.08 -39.49 33.52
C MET A 1 24.56 -38.50 32.49
N ALA A 2 24.41 -37.22 32.86
CA ALA A 2 25.43 -36.16 32.70
C ALA A 2 25.68 -35.87 31.19
N ASP A 3 25.54 -34.68 30.62
CA ASP A 3 25.39 -33.31 31.12
C ASP A 3 24.76 -32.40 30.05
N CYS A 4 24.01 -31.38 30.48
CA CYS A 4 23.50 -30.29 29.65
C CYS A 4 24.40 -29.08 29.88
N LEU A 5 25.09 -28.62 28.83
CA LEU A 5 26.03 -27.50 28.88
C LEU A 5 25.30 -26.15 29.02
N GLN A 6 25.81 -25.36 29.95
CA GLN A 6 25.38 -24.01 30.31
C GLN A 6 25.76 -22.98 29.23
N LEU A 7 24.84 -22.07 28.92
CA LEU A 7 25.14 -20.77 28.32
C LEU A 7 25.05 -19.69 29.40
N SER A 8 26.17 -19.01 29.62
CA SER A 8 26.38 -17.90 30.55
C SER A 8 26.30 -16.58 29.80
N TRP A 9 25.46 -15.65 30.27
CA TRP A 9 25.52 -14.24 29.91
C TRP A 9 25.43 -13.42 31.19
N ALA A 10 26.44 -12.59 31.42
CA ALA A 10 26.65 -11.79 32.62
C ALA A 10 25.88 -10.47 32.57
N GLU A 11 25.19 -10.15 33.67
CA GLU A 11 24.58 -8.84 33.92
C GLU A 11 25.62 -7.87 34.53
N HIS A 12 25.55 -6.60 34.12
CA HIS A 12 26.20 -5.46 34.78
C HIS A 12 25.10 -4.46 35.15
N VAL A 13 24.87 -4.28 36.46
CA VAL A 13 24.05 -3.19 37.01
C VAL A 13 24.77 -2.61 38.23
N MET A 14 24.88 -1.29 38.26
CA MET A 14 25.27 -0.47 39.42
C MET A 14 24.12 0.50 39.77
N PRO A 15 24.05 1.02 41.01
CA PRO A 15 22.78 1.19 41.72
C PRO A 15 22.28 2.64 41.77
N ASN A 16 20.97 2.82 41.95
CA ASN A 16 20.42 4.03 42.55
C ASN A 16 19.26 3.71 43.49
N GLN A 17 19.27 4.38 44.64
CA GLN A 17 18.44 4.16 45.82
C GLN A 17 17.16 5.01 45.76
N VAL A 18 15.99 4.39 45.87
CA VAL A 18 14.78 5.03 46.42
C VAL A 18 14.01 4.01 47.25
N ASN A 19 13.75 4.41 48.49
CA ASN A 19 13.14 3.67 49.58
C ASN A 19 11.60 3.65 49.43
N SER A 20 11.04 2.48 49.13
CA SER A 20 9.60 2.21 49.20
C SER A 20 9.41 0.80 49.74
N GLY A 21 8.85 0.68 50.94
CA GLY A 21 8.72 -0.58 51.68
C GLY A 21 7.88 -1.63 50.94
N ILE A 22 8.58 -2.57 50.30
CA ILE A 22 8.05 -3.84 49.84
C ILE A 22 9.02 -4.90 50.36
N ASP A 23 8.51 -5.76 51.24
CA ASP A 23 9.23 -6.87 51.84
C ASP A 23 9.48 -7.95 50.76
N LEU A 24 10.63 -7.89 50.10
CA LEU A 24 11.06 -8.89 49.11
C LEU A 24 11.92 -9.93 49.82
N GLN A 25 11.26 -10.91 50.43
CA GLN A 25 11.93 -12.11 50.90
C GLN A 25 12.48 -12.92 49.73
N SER A 26 13.73 -13.34 49.87
CA SER A 26 14.48 -14.19 48.98
C SER A 26 13.72 -15.49 48.67
N LEU A 27 13.43 -15.74 47.39
CA LEU A 27 13.03 -17.05 46.91
C LEU A 27 14.24 -17.98 46.96
N GLN A 28 14.46 -18.62 48.12
CA GLN A 28 15.28 -19.82 48.21
C GLN A 28 14.57 -20.93 47.42
N SER A 29 15.17 -21.32 46.31
CA SER A 29 14.80 -22.53 45.59
C SER A 29 15.37 -23.73 46.34
N ASP A 30 14.69 -24.12 47.41
CA ASP A 30 14.94 -25.41 48.06
C ASP A 30 14.38 -26.51 47.17
N ARG A 31 15.31 -27.31 46.63
CA ARG A 31 15.01 -28.61 46.05
C ARG A 31 14.63 -29.56 47.19
N GLN A 32 13.35 -29.85 47.33
CA GLN A 32 12.91 -31.13 47.86
C GLN A 32 12.17 -31.89 46.76
N CYS A 33 12.85 -32.90 46.20
CA CYS A 33 12.19 -34.02 45.54
C CYS A 33 11.59 -34.90 46.63
N GLU A 34 10.34 -34.67 47.00
CA GLU A 34 9.55 -35.61 47.78
C GLU A 34 8.24 -35.85 47.05
N SER A 35 8.02 -37.08 46.59
CA SER A 35 6.75 -37.53 46.05
C SER A 35 5.84 -37.94 47.20
N PRO A 36 4.67 -37.30 47.36
CA PRO A 36 3.52 -38.06 47.79
C PRO A 36 2.25 -37.67 47.02
N GLY A 37 1.55 -38.69 46.54
CA GLY A 37 0.12 -38.58 46.21
C GLY A 37 -0.15 -37.91 44.87
N VAL A 38 -0.32 -38.74 43.83
CA VAL A 38 -1.08 -38.36 42.64
C VAL A 38 -2.50 -38.01 43.10
N ALA A 39 -2.76 -36.73 43.36
CA ALA A 39 -4.10 -36.20 43.38
C ALA A 39 -4.61 -36.30 41.94
N THR A 40 -5.48 -37.27 41.69
CA THR A 40 -6.20 -37.38 40.41
C THR A 40 -6.97 -36.10 40.19
N VAL A 41 -6.47 -35.24 39.31
CA VAL A 41 -7.25 -34.15 38.73
C VAL A 41 -8.43 -34.80 38.02
N LYS A 42 -9.63 -34.67 38.59
CA LYS A 42 -10.86 -34.93 37.85
C LYS A 42 -10.91 -33.89 36.73
N THR A 43 -10.47 -34.28 35.55
CA THR A 43 -10.85 -33.59 34.33
C THR A 43 -12.38 -33.63 34.31
N LEU A 44 -13.01 -32.47 34.48
CA LEU A 44 -14.40 -32.32 34.05
C LEU A 44 -14.33 -32.39 32.53
N ASP A 45 -14.39 -33.62 32.02
CA ASP A 45 -14.66 -33.87 30.62
C ASP A 45 -16.03 -33.26 30.35
N MET A 46 -16.00 -32.03 29.86
CA MET A 46 -17.16 -31.37 29.29
C MET A 46 -17.41 -32.08 27.97
N THR A 47 -18.00 -33.28 28.06
CA THR A 47 -18.42 -34.08 26.92
C THR A 47 -19.45 -33.27 26.17
N ASN A 48 -18.98 -32.56 25.14
CA ASN A 48 -19.83 -31.83 24.25
C ASN A 48 -20.60 -32.86 23.41
N SER A 49 -21.74 -33.29 23.95
CA SER A 49 -22.70 -34.15 23.27
C SER A 49 -23.40 -33.33 22.19
N TRP A 50 -22.66 -32.96 21.14
CA TRP A 50 -23.28 -32.68 19.85
C TRP A 50 -23.89 -34.00 19.40
N ARG A 51 -25.19 -34.15 19.58
CA ARG A 51 -25.94 -35.24 18.98
C ARG A 51 -25.72 -35.11 17.48
N VAL A 52 -25.02 -36.06 16.88
CA VAL A 52 -24.93 -36.15 15.42
C VAL A 52 -26.27 -36.68 14.94
N LEU A 53 -27.19 -35.79 14.60
CA LEU A 53 -28.36 -36.17 13.82
C LEU A 53 -27.86 -36.50 12.40
N GLY A 54 -28.14 -37.71 11.93
CA GLY A 54 -27.80 -38.11 10.57
C GLY A 54 -28.64 -37.33 9.57
N PHE A 55 -28.00 -36.50 8.75
CA PHE A 55 -28.65 -35.79 7.65
C PHE A 55 -28.93 -36.77 6.49
N SER A 56 -30.10 -36.64 5.86
CA SER A 56 -30.42 -37.43 4.66
C SER A 56 -29.57 -36.97 3.48
N LEU A 57 -29.21 -37.89 2.57
CA LEU A 57 -28.44 -37.57 1.37
C LEU A 57 -29.12 -36.45 0.55
N ILE A 58 -30.45 -36.47 0.46
CA ILE A 58 -31.22 -35.42 -0.23
C ILE A 58 -31.13 -34.05 0.46
N GLU A 59 -31.04 -34.02 1.78
CA GLU A 59 -30.97 -32.79 2.57
C GLU A 59 -29.60 -32.12 2.38
N THR A 60 -28.53 -32.92 2.38
CA THR A 60 -27.18 -32.41 2.07
C THR A 60 -27.08 -31.88 0.64
N LEU A 61 -27.69 -32.55 -0.34
CA LEU A 61 -27.74 -32.07 -1.72
C LEU A 61 -28.53 -30.77 -1.85
N PHE A 62 -29.63 -30.63 -1.12
CA PHE A 62 -30.42 -29.40 -1.11
C PHE A 62 -29.64 -28.24 -0.48
N VAL A 63 -28.95 -28.45 0.65
CA VAL A 63 -28.10 -27.43 1.28
C VAL A 63 -26.97 -27.01 0.34
N LEU A 64 -26.30 -27.96 -0.32
CA LEU A 64 -25.25 -27.66 -1.29
C LEU A 64 -25.78 -26.90 -2.51
N LEU A 65 -26.98 -27.22 -2.99
CA LEU A 65 -27.64 -26.50 -4.07
C LEU A 65 -27.90 -25.03 -3.69
N VAL A 66 -28.47 -24.79 -2.51
CA VAL A 66 -28.73 -23.43 -2.01
C VAL A 66 -27.40 -22.67 -1.81
N LEU A 67 -26.39 -23.31 -1.22
CA LEU A 67 -25.07 -22.72 -1.01
C LEU A 67 -24.40 -22.34 -2.35
N ALA A 68 -24.51 -23.19 -3.37
CA ALA A 68 -23.97 -22.90 -4.70
C ALA A 68 -24.63 -21.66 -5.33
N ILE A 69 -25.96 -21.53 -5.20
CA ILE A 69 -26.70 -20.36 -5.70
C ILE A 69 -26.26 -19.09 -4.96
N LEU A 70 -26.12 -19.15 -3.64
CA LEU A 70 -25.68 -18.00 -2.82
C LEU A 70 -24.24 -17.59 -3.11
N CYS A 71 -23.32 -18.56 -3.26
CA CYS A 71 -21.93 -18.27 -3.62
C CYS A 71 -21.81 -17.65 -5.01
N GLY A 72 -22.65 -18.07 -5.97
CA GLY A 72 -22.66 -17.51 -7.32
C GLY A 72 -22.96 -16.01 -7.36
N THR A 73 -23.93 -15.54 -6.58
CA THR A 73 -24.31 -14.12 -6.54
C THR A 73 -23.34 -13.25 -5.75
N ALA A 74 -22.66 -13.82 -4.74
CA ALA A 74 -21.68 -13.09 -3.93
C ALA A 74 -20.48 -12.60 -4.75
N VAL A 75 -19.97 -13.41 -5.70
CA VAL A 75 -18.74 -13.13 -6.44
C VAL A 75 -18.82 -11.85 -7.28
N SER A 76 -19.95 -11.58 -7.93
CA SER A 76 -20.09 -10.41 -8.81
C SER A 76 -20.04 -9.08 -8.04
N SER A 77 -20.58 -9.06 -6.82
CA SER A 77 -20.55 -7.88 -5.94
C SER A 77 -19.12 -7.52 -5.53
N PHE A 78 -18.30 -8.53 -5.18
CA PHE A 78 -16.91 -8.32 -4.77
C PHE A 78 -16.01 -7.75 -5.87
N GLN A 79 -16.25 -8.07 -7.15
CA GLN A 79 -15.45 -7.56 -8.26
C GLN A 79 -15.54 -6.02 -8.36
N SER A 80 -16.75 -5.46 -8.20
CA SER A 80 -16.95 -4.01 -8.25
C SER A 80 -16.25 -3.27 -7.10
N LEU A 81 -16.29 -3.85 -5.89
CA LEU A 81 -15.60 -3.30 -4.72
C LEU A 81 -14.07 -3.38 -4.88
N GLN A 82 -13.57 -4.49 -5.43
CA GLN A 82 -12.15 -4.66 -5.69
C GLN A 82 -11.67 -3.60 -6.70
N VAL A 83 -12.38 -3.37 -7.79
CA VAL A 83 -12.01 -2.33 -8.78
C VAL A 83 -11.99 -0.95 -8.14
N ARG A 84 -13.01 -0.58 -7.36
CA ARG A 84 -13.05 0.71 -6.63
C ARG A 84 -11.87 0.87 -5.67
N ALA A 85 -11.55 -0.19 -4.92
CA ALA A 85 -10.40 -0.20 -4.03
C ALA A 85 -9.08 -0.03 -4.80
N GLN A 86 -8.93 -0.68 -5.97
CA GLN A 86 -7.74 -0.52 -6.83
C GLN A 86 -7.60 0.91 -7.36
N VAL A 87 -8.70 1.53 -7.84
CA VAL A 87 -8.67 2.92 -8.33
C VAL A 87 -8.34 3.89 -7.19
N GLN A 88 -8.94 3.69 -6.00
CA GLN A 88 -8.65 4.52 -4.83
C GLN A 88 -7.21 4.35 -4.33
N ALA A 89 -6.68 3.13 -4.30
CA ALA A 89 -5.29 2.87 -3.92
C ALA A 89 -4.33 3.54 -4.91
N ALA A 90 -4.58 3.42 -6.22
CA ALA A 90 -3.79 4.06 -7.26
C ALA A 90 -3.81 5.59 -7.15
N SER A 91 -4.97 6.19 -6.88
CA SER A 91 -5.11 7.64 -6.78
C SER A 91 -4.42 8.22 -5.54
N GLN A 92 -4.50 7.51 -4.41
CA GLN A 92 -3.76 7.86 -3.20
C GLN A 92 -2.25 7.69 -3.36
N ALA A 93 -1.80 6.61 -4.03
CA ALA A 93 -0.38 6.40 -4.31
C ALA A 93 0.19 7.53 -5.17
N LEU A 94 -0.51 7.93 -6.24
CA LEU A 94 -0.09 9.05 -7.07
C LEU A 94 -0.06 10.37 -6.29
N LEU A 95 -1.09 10.64 -5.47
CA LEU A 95 -1.11 11.84 -4.62
C LEU A 95 0.08 11.87 -3.66
N SER A 96 0.36 10.76 -2.99
CA SER A 96 1.47 10.61 -2.05
C SER A 96 2.80 10.93 -2.73
N ASP A 97 3.03 10.41 -3.93
CA ASP A 97 4.29 10.61 -4.65
C ASP A 97 4.40 12.03 -5.21
N VAL A 98 3.30 12.66 -5.65
CA VAL A 98 3.29 14.07 -6.07
C VAL A 98 3.59 14.99 -4.88
N LEU A 99 3.01 14.71 -3.70
CA LEU A 99 3.31 15.45 -2.48
C LEU A 99 4.78 15.24 -2.05
N SER A 100 5.26 14.00 -2.12
CA SER A 100 6.66 13.66 -1.83
C SER A 100 7.61 14.41 -2.76
N ALA A 101 7.34 14.43 -4.07
CA ALA A 101 8.13 15.15 -5.06
C ALA A 101 8.25 16.65 -4.72
N ARG A 102 7.15 17.30 -4.31
CA ARG A 102 7.19 18.68 -3.85
C ARG A 102 8.04 18.86 -2.59
N THR A 103 7.91 17.97 -1.61
CA THR A 103 8.72 18.04 -0.39
C THR A 103 10.21 17.81 -0.68
N GLU A 104 10.54 16.93 -1.61
CA GLU A 104 11.92 16.70 -2.04
C GLU A 104 12.48 17.90 -2.81
N ALA A 105 11.67 18.56 -3.65
CA ALA A 105 12.09 19.80 -4.32
C ALA A 105 12.45 20.91 -3.33
N LEU A 106 11.63 21.06 -2.28
CA LEU A 106 11.89 22.01 -1.20
C LEU A 106 13.12 21.63 -0.36
N ARG A 107 13.25 20.35 0.01
CA ARG A 107 14.38 19.86 0.84
C ARG A 107 15.72 19.96 0.15
N ARG A 108 15.75 19.68 -1.16
CA ARG A 108 16.98 19.68 -1.96
C ARG A 108 17.29 21.04 -2.55
N GLU A 109 16.36 22.00 -2.45
CA GLU A 109 16.41 23.30 -3.14
C GLU A 109 16.65 23.14 -4.65
N ARG A 110 16.12 22.05 -5.21
CA ARG A 110 16.34 21.65 -6.61
C ARG A 110 15.03 21.26 -7.24
N ARG A 111 15.03 21.19 -8.57
CA ARG A 111 13.88 20.77 -9.32
C ARG A 111 13.68 19.26 -9.17
N VAL A 112 12.47 18.84 -8.84
CA VAL A 112 12.08 17.43 -8.81
C VAL A 112 10.92 17.24 -9.75
N THR A 113 11.04 16.26 -10.65
CA THR A 113 10.05 15.96 -11.67
C THR A 113 9.51 14.55 -11.46
N LEU A 114 8.18 14.45 -11.58
CA LEU A 114 7.44 13.20 -11.61
C LEU A 114 6.98 12.99 -13.06
N CYS A 115 7.47 11.95 -13.73
CA CYS A 115 7.15 11.67 -15.14
C CYS A 115 6.36 10.36 -15.28
N ALA A 116 5.43 10.32 -16.22
CA ALA A 116 4.79 9.07 -16.63
C ALA A 116 5.84 8.11 -17.21
N ALA A 117 5.75 6.83 -16.88
CA ALA A 117 6.68 5.82 -17.36
C ALA A 117 6.55 5.56 -18.87
N ALA A 118 7.65 5.22 -19.52
CA ALA A 118 7.65 4.75 -20.89
C ALA A 118 6.79 3.50 -21.06
N LEU A 119 6.17 3.36 -22.24
CA LEU A 119 5.38 2.17 -22.56
C LEU A 119 6.29 0.94 -22.59
N ASP A 120 5.97 -0.07 -21.79
CA ASP A 120 6.60 -1.37 -21.79
C ASP A 120 5.64 -2.42 -22.40
N SER A 121 6.17 -3.30 -23.25
CA SER A 121 5.42 -4.42 -23.83
C SER A 121 5.34 -5.64 -22.90
N GLY A 122 5.99 -5.57 -21.73
CA GLY A 122 5.99 -6.62 -20.73
C GLY A 122 4.62 -6.80 -20.08
N ALA A 123 4.23 -8.05 -19.85
CA ALA A 123 3.00 -8.39 -19.12
C ALA A 123 3.16 -8.28 -17.59
N ARG A 124 4.39 -8.12 -17.08
CA ARG A 124 4.71 -8.13 -15.66
C ARG A 124 4.87 -6.71 -15.15
N ALA A 125 4.36 -6.44 -13.95
CA ALA A 125 4.56 -5.16 -13.27
C ALA A 125 6.03 -5.05 -12.82
N THR A 126 6.88 -4.54 -13.70
CA THR A 126 8.26 -4.17 -13.39
C THR A 126 8.37 -2.67 -13.12
N PRO A 127 9.29 -2.25 -12.25
CA PRO A 127 9.54 -0.82 -12.06
C PRO A 127 10.06 -0.22 -13.38
N PRO A 128 9.54 0.96 -13.79
CA PRO A 128 9.93 1.58 -15.05
C PRO A 128 11.33 2.18 -14.96
N THR A 129 12.08 2.11 -16.06
CA THR A 129 13.45 2.62 -16.16
C THR A 129 13.59 3.88 -17.02
N ALA A 130 12.49 4.38 -17.57
CA ALA A 130 12.51 5.57 -18.43
C ALA A 130 11.17 6.31 -18.37
N CYS A 131 11.24 7.62 -18.60
CA CYS A 131 10.06 8.46 -18.79
C CYS A 131 9.47 8.29 -20.20
N ALA A 132 8.16 8.46 -20.34
CA ALA A 132 7.50 8.52 -21.63
C ALA A 132 7.99 9.72 -22.45
N ALA A 133 8.28 9.49 -23.74
CA ALA A 133 8.67 10.54 -24.68
C ALA A 133 7.53 11.52 -24.96
N SER A 134 6.28 11.06 -24.89
CA SER A 134 5.08 11.87 -25.11
C SER A 134 3.99 11.52 -24.10
N GLY A 135 3.08 12.48 -23.87
CA GLY A 135 1.86 12.22 -23.10
C GLY A 135 0.82 11.52 -23.96
N GLY A 136 0.06 10.61 -23.37
CA GLY A 136 -0.99 9.85 -24.04
C GLY A 136 -2.15 9.56 -23.11
N ALA A 137 -3.25 9.05 -23.66
CA ALA A 137 -4.50 8.81 -22.93
C ALA A 137 -4.34 7.85 -21.73
N SER A 138 -3.29 7.03 -21.70
CA SER A 138 -3.01 6.08 -20.61
C SER A 138 -1.55 6.12 -20.14
N ALA A 139 -0.83 7.22 -20.37
CA ALA A 139 0.60 7.30 -20.04
C ALA A 139 0.88 7.00 -18.55
N TRP A 140 0.05 7.54 -17.64
CA TRP A 140 0.19 7.33 -16.21
C TRP A 140 -0.17 5.91 -15.74
N HIS A 141 -0.86 5.12 -16.57
CA HIS A 141 -1.16 3.73 -16.26
C HIS A 141 0.13 2.88 -16.19
N GLN A 142 1.15 3.25 -16.96
CA GLN A 142 2.42 2.54 -17.03
C GLN A 142 3.26 2.71 -15.74
N GLY A 143 2.78 3.52 -14.81
CA GLY A 143 3.51 3.92 -13.63
C GLY A 143 4.21 5.26 -13.85
N TRP A 144 5.10 5.61 -12.94
CA TRP A 144 5.82 6.87 -12.96
C TRP A 144 7.14 6.78 -12.22
N LEU A 145 8.01 7.74 -12.51
CA LEU A 145 9.29 7.93 -11.83
C LEU A 145 9.29 9.31 -11.18
N VAL A 146 9.94 9.41 -10.03
CA VAL A 146 10.24 10.67 -9.34
C VAL A 146 11.74 10.80 -9.25
N PHE A 147 12.28 11.90 -9.74
CA PHE A 147 13.72 12.11 -9.80
C PHE A 147 14.05 13.61 -9.71
N GLU A 148 15.28 13.89 -9.34
CA GLU A 148 15.86 15.24 -9.40
C GLU A 148 16.19 15.58 -10.85
N ASP A 149 15.53 16.60 -11.41
CA ASP A 149 15.61 16.99 -12.82
C ASP A 149 16.53 18.22 -12.95
N VAL A 150 17.83 17.94 -12.97
CA VAL A 150 18.87 18.98 -12.86
C VAL A 150 18.92 19.82 -14.13
N ASN A 151 18.68 19.20 -15.28
CA ASN A 151 18.75 19.84 -16.59
C ASN A 151 17.38 20.37 -17.08
N SER A 152 16.30 20.16 -16.34
CA SER A 152 14.95 20.64 -16.66
C SER A 152 14.37 20.08 -17.96
N ASN A 153 14.76 18.88 -18.38
CA ASN A 153 14.23 18.23 -19.59
C ASN A 153 13.02 17.31 -19.31
N GLY A 154 12.72 17.05 -18.03
CA GLY A 154 11.64 16.16 -17.62
C GLY A 154 11.80 14.72 -18.11
N LEU A 155 13.03 14.27 -18.31
CA LEU A 155 13.44 12.90 -18.58
C LEU A 155 14.44 12.52 -17.50
N TRP A 156 14.39 11.27 -17.04
CA TRP A 156 15.37 10.79 -16.08
C TRP A 156 16.65 10.40 -16.82
N ASP A 157 17.74 11.14 -16.56
CA ASP A 157 19.04 10.92 -17.19
C ASP A 157 20.05 10.24 -16.26
N HIS A 158 21.12 9.70 -16.85
CA HIS A 158 22.22 9.14 -16.07
C HIS A 158 22.90 10.22 -15.22
N GLY A 159 23.07 9.96 -13.93
CA GLY A 159 23.62 10.91 -12.96
C GLY A 159 22.55 11.71 -12.20
N GLU A 160 21.29 11.63 -12.61
CA GLU A 160 20.18 12.21 -11.84
C GLU A 160 19.71 11.27 -10.73
N ALA A 161 19.46 11.86 -9.56
CA ALA A 161 19.02 11.11 -8.39
C ALA A 161 17.58 10.63 -8.59
N LEU A 162 17.42 9.31 -8.75
CA LEU A 162 16.14 8.64 -8.74
C LEU A 162 15.61 8.54 -7.30
N LEU A 163 14.46 9.14 -7.03
CA LEU A 163 13.86 9.22 -5.70
C LEU A 163 12.82 8.12 -5.47
N GLN A 164 11.95 7.89 -6.46
CA GLN A 164 10.90 6.87 -6.38
C GLN A 164 10.58 6.28 -7.77
N GLN A 165 10.12 5.03 -7.77
CA GLN A 165 9.58 4.35 -8.95
C GLN A 165 8.29 3.65 -8.57
N ARG A 166 7.27 3.80 -9.42
CA ARG A 166 6.02 3.04 -9.33
C ARG A 166 5.85 2.22 -10.58
N ALA A 167 5.62 0.92 -10.38
CA ALA A 167 5.26 0.01 -11.46
C ALA A 167 3.87 0.35 -12.04
N ARG A 168 3.58 -0.27 -13.18
CA ARG A 168 2.27 -0.21 -13.84
C ARG A 168 1.12 -0.44 -12.86
N LEU A 169 0.06 0.35 -13.02
CA LEU A 169 -1.18 0.18 -12.28
C LEU A 169 -1.90 -1.12 -12.65
N HIS A 170 -2.85 -1.54 -11.82
CA HIS A 170 -3.67 -2.71 -12.12
C HIS A 170 -4.46 -2.52 -13.44
N ALA A 171 -4.66 -3.61 -14.19
CA ALA A 171 -5.32 -3.59 -15.51
C ALA A 171 -6.79 -3.12 -15.48
N SER A 172 -7.40 -2.98 -14.30
CA SER A 172 -8.73 -2.40 -14.14
C SER A 172 -8.73 -0.87 -13.95
N VAL A 173 -7.56 -0.24 -13.79
CA VAL A 173 -7.43 1.19 -13.53
C VAL A 173 -6.95 1.88 -14.81
N SER A 174 -7.54 3.02 -15.13
CA SER A 174 -7.02 3.95 -16.13
C SER A 174 -6.54 5.22 -15.46
N ALA A 175 -5.49 5.82 -16.00
CA ALA A 175 -4.92 7.06 -15.49
C ALA A 175 -4.50 7.98 -16.64
N THR A 176 -5.13 9.15 -16.71
CA THR A 176 -5.02 10.07 -17.85
C THR A 176 -4.75 11.49 -17.36
N GLY A 177 -3.68 12.10 -17.83
CA GLY A 177 -3.39 13.52 -17.57
C GLY A 177 -3.98 14.41 -18.67
N ASN A 178 -4.48 15.58 -18.31
CA ASN A 178 -4.77 16.61 -19.32
C ASN A 178 -3.47 17.14 -19.96
N ALA A 179 -3.57 18.00 -20.99
CA ALA A 179 -2.43 18.38 -21.83
C ALA A 179 -1.16 18.82 -21.07
N THR A 180 -1.30 19.60 -20.00
CA THR A 180 -0.18 20.16 -19.23
C THR A 180 0.48 19.16 -18.29
N VAL A 181 -0.23 18.10 -17.88
CA VAL A 181 0.27 17.02 -17.01
C VAL A 181 0.16 15.65 -17.69
N ALA A 182 0.06 15.61 -19.02
CA ALA A 182 -0.11 14.36 -19.76
C ALA A 182 1.14 13.48 -19.69
N ARG A 183 2.31 14.09 -19.46
CA ARG A 183 3.63 13.44 -19.45
C ARG A 183 4.36 13.60 -18.11
N TYR A 184 4.24 14.75 -17.46
CA TYR A 184 4.99 15.03 -16.23
C TYR A 184 4.30 16.07 -15.36
N VAL A 185 4.67 16.08 -14.08
CA VAL A 185 4.41 17.14 -13.10
C VAL A 185 5.74 17.49 -12.47
N SER A 186 6.13 18.77 -12.45
CA SER A 186 7.43 19.18 -11.94
C SER A 186 7.33 20.30 -10.94
N PHE A 187 8.17 20.25 -9.90
CA PHE A 187 8.24 21.23 -8.83
C PHE A 187 9.62 21.88 -8.80
N GLY A 188 9.66 23.21 -8.79
CA GLY A 188 10.91 23.96 -8.61
C GLY A 188 11.35 24.04 -7.15
N PRO A 189 12.52 24.66 -6.87
CA PRO A 189 13.08 24.81 -5.52
C PRO A 189 12.15 25.49 -4.51
N SER A 190 11.25 26.36 -4.98
CA SER A 190 10.25 27.04 -4.14
C SER A 190 8.99 26.22 -3.88
N GLY A 191 8.94 24.96 -4.36
CA GLY A 191 7.78 24.08 -4.26
C GLY A 191 6.60 24.47 -5.16
N ARG A 192 6.79 25.44 -6.06
CA ARG A 192 5.82 25.80 -7.12
C ARG A 192 5.89 24.77 -8.24
N SER A 193 4.74 24.48 -8.84
CA SER A 193 4.69 23.61 -10.02
C SER A 193 5.08 24.40 -11.28
N LEU A 194 6.01 23.86 -12.05
CA LEU A 194 6.62 24.54 -13.18
C LEU A 194 6.66 23.62 -14.40
N THR A 195 6.32 24.16 -15.57
CA THR A 195 6.63 23.53 -16.87
C THR A 195 8.13 23.53 -17.09
N LEU A 196 8.64 22.70 -18.01
CA LEU A 196 10.09 22.61 -18.27
C LEU A 196 10.75 23.98 -18.51
N ASN A 197 10.05 24.89 -19.19
CA ASN A 197 10.51 26.26 -19.48
C ASN A 197 10.36 27.25 -18.31
N GLY A 198 9.98 26.80 -17.11
CA GLY A 198 9.83 27.63 -15.91
C GLY A 198 8.51 28.40 -15.80
N ALA A 199 7.58 28.27 -16.76
CA ALA A 199 6.23 28.83 -16.64
C ALA A 199 5.39 28.02 -15.63
N PHE A 200 4.29 28.60 -15.12
CA PHE A 200 3.42 27.89 -14.17
C PHE A 200 2.84 26.62 -14.80
N GLN A 201 2.78 25.53 -14.03
CA GLN A 201 2.11 24.29 -14.44
C GLN A 201 0.88 24.06 -13.56
N ALA A 202 -0.26 23.82 -14.18
CA ALA A 202 -1.46 23.36 -13.50
C ALA A 202 -2.17 22.35 -14.38
N GLY A 203 -2.80 21.35 -13.78
CA GLY A 203 -3.50 20.32 -14.53
C GLY A 203 -4.14 19.27 -13.63
N THR A 204 -4.80 18.34 -14.27
CA THR A 204 -5.53 17.27 -13.59
C THR A 204 -5.13 15.93 -14.18
N ILE A 205 -4.80 14.98 -13.31
CA ILE A 205 -4.68 13.56 -13.65
C ILE A 205 -5.93 12.86 -13.15
N THR A 206 -6.67 12.26 -14.06
CA THR A 206 -7.92 11.54 -13.78
C THR A 206 -7.64 10.06 -13.68
N LEU A 207 -8.09 9.42 -12.59
CA LEU A 207 -8.04 7.98 -12.39
C LEU A 207 -9.45 7.41 -12.28
N CYS A 208 -9.72 6.34 -13.02
CA CYS A 208 -11.05 5.72 -13.09
C CYS A 208 -10.95 4.23 -13.40
N ALA A 209 -12.08 3.53 -13.26
CA ALA A 209 -12.19 2.13 -13.67
C ALA A 209 -12.19 2.04 -15.21
N ARG A 210 -11.23 1.31 -15.78
CA ARG A 210 -11.05 1.18 -17.24
C ARG A 210 -12.32 0.68 -17.92
N GLY A 211 -12.75 1.37 -18.97
CA GLY A 211 -13.95 1.03 -19.74
C GLY A 211 -15.28 1.34 -19.03
N ALA A 212 -15.25 1.91 -17.82
CA ALA A 212 -16.46 2.31 -17.13
C ALA A 212 -17.08 3.58 -17.76
N SER A 213 -18.41 3.63 -17.83
CA SER A 213 -19.18 4.76 -18.33
C SER A 213 -20.03 5.36 -17.23
N GLY A 214 -19.97 6.69 -17.05
CA GLY A 214 -20.78 7.40 -16.05
C GLY A 214 -20.40 7.09 -14.60
N GLU A 215 -19.19 6.58 -14.35
CA GLU A 215 -18.73 6.24 -13.00
C GLU A 215 -17.95 7.36 -12.31
N GLU A 216 -17.83 7.21 -10.99
CA GLU A 216 -17.02 8.04 -10.12
C GLU A 216 -15.53 7.91 -10.49
N ALA A 217 -14.89 9.05 -10.70
CA ALA A 217 -13.47 9.16 -11.00
C ALA A 217 -12.78 9.98 -9.91
N TRP A 218 -11.49 9.71 -9.70
CA TRP A 218 -10.64 10.51 -8.83
C TRP A 218 -9.84 11.51 -9.66
N LEU A 219 -9.93 12.78 -9.29
CA LEU A 219 -9.25 13.89 -9.95
C LEU A 219 -8.09 14.35 -9.07
N LEU A 220 -6.86 14.03 -9.47
CA LEU A 220 -5.67 14.59 -8.87
C LEU A 220 -5.38 15.95 -9.50
N VAL A 221 -5.72 17.02 -8.78
CA VAL A 221 -5.57 18.39 -9.25
C VAL A 221 -4.28 18.98 -8.70
N VAL A 222 -3.42 19.49 -9.59
CA VAL A 222 -2.20 20.22 -9.23
C VAL A 222 -2.36 21.68 -9.68
N ASN A 223 -2.20 22.62 -8.74
CA ASN A 223 -2.26 24.05 -9.03
C ASN A 223 -0.86 24.66 -9.21
N ALA A 224 -0.81 25.88 -9.75
CA ALA A 224 0.42 26.65 -10.02
C ALA A 224 1.33 26.94 -8.80
N VAL A 225 0.80 26.83 -7.58
CA VAL A 225 1.54 27.05 -6.32
C VAL A 225 2.13 25.72 -5.80
N GLY A 226 1.89 24.63 -6.53
CA GLY A 226 2.33 23.28 -6.21
C GLY A 226 1.45 22.56 -5.18
N ARG A 227 0.28 23.10 -4.83
CA ARG A 227 -0.70 22.37 -4.02
C ARG A 227 -1.34 21.29 -4.88
N SER A 228 -1.19 20.04 -4.48
CA SER A 228 -1.93 18.90 -5.03
C SER A 228 -3.05 18.48 -4.08
N ARG A 229 -4.17 18.04 -4.65
CA ARG A 229 -5.31 17.48 -3.90
C ARG A 229 -6.00 16.40 -4.73
N LEU A 230 -6.78 15.58 -4.05
CA LEU A 230 -7.62 14.57 -4.67
C LEU A 230 -9.09 14.97 -4.49
N ASP A 231 -9.80 15.08 -5.59
CA ASP A 231 -11.24 15.35 -5.61
C ASP A 231 -11.98 14.17 -6.24
N LYS A 232 -13.26 14.04 -5.91
CA LYS A 232 -14.18 13.14 -6.61
C LYS A 232 -14.79 13.87 -7.79
N GLY A 233 -14.90 13.20 -8.92
CA GLY A 233 -15.54 13.70 -10.14
C GLY A 233 -16.35 12.61 -10.82
N GLN A 234 -17.04 12.99 -11.89
CA GLN A 234 -17.74 12.06 -12.76
C GLN A 234 -17.14 12.13 -14.16
N MET A 235 -17.04 10.99 -14.84
CA MET A 235 -16.54 10.94 -16.21
C MET A 235 -17.48 10.14 -17.10
N ALA A 236 -17.78 10.68 -18.28
CA ALA A 236 -18.70 10.05 -19.21
C ALA A 236 -18.18 8.69 -19.72
N LEU A 237 -16.88 8.62 -20.02
CA LEU A 237 -16.20 7.41 -20.46
C LEU A 237 -14.76 7.38 -19.93
N CYS A 238 -14.39 6.28 -19.28
CA CYS A 238 -13.02 6.01 -18.86
C CYS A 238 -12.26 5.20 -19.93
N PRO A 239 -11.14 5.71 -20.47
CA PRO A 239 -10.35 5.03 -21.51
C PRO A 239 -9.61 3.79 -21.01
#